data_AF-A0A7C0XLJ7-F1
#
_entry.id   AF-A0A7C0XLJ7-F1
#
_cell.length_a   1.000
_cell.length_b   1.000
_cell.length_c   1.000
_cell.angle_alpha   90.00
_cell.angle_beta   90.00
_cell.angle_gamma   90.00
#
_symmetry.space_group_name_H-M   'P 1'
#
loop_
_entity.id
_entity.type
_entity.pdbx_description
1 polymer ?
#
loop_
_entity_poly.entity_id
_entity_poly.type
_entity_poly.pdbx_seq_one_letter_code
_entity_poly.pdbx_strand_id
1 'polypeptide(L)'
;SDIDYFVAHQPNVKYPIKAAKILGFKEEQYLPGLQVANFGNTYSGSSPVGLASVLDIAKPYQRILLVSYGSGAGSDAYSFITTPQILDKRGRQKFTVQRQIESEFKEFVDYNTYRKFKEGL
;
A
#
# COMPACT_ATOMS: atom_id res chain seq x y z
N SER A 1 18.54 -2.31 -10.74
CA SER A 1 17.99 -1.31 -9.79
C SER A 1 18.26 -1.83 -8.40
N ASP A 2 18.71 -0.98 -7.48
CA ASP A 2 19.06 -1.35 -6.10
C ASP A 2 17.83 -1.45 -5.18
N ILE A 3 16.63 -1.27 -5.73
CA ILE A 3 15.35 -1.25 -5.00
C ILE A 3 14.51 -2.42 -5.51
N ASP A 4 14.07 -3.30 -4.62
CA ASP A 4 13.19 -4.42 -4.97
C ASP A 4 11.73 -3.95 -5.10
N TYR A 5 11.28 -3.05 -4.23
CA TYR A 5 9.90 -2.56 -4.21
C TYR A 5 9.79 -1.05 -4.07
N PHE A 6 8.80 -0.48 -4.75
CA PHE A 6 8.48 0.94 -4.70
C PHE A 6 7.04 1.17 -4.25
N VAL A 7 6.86 2.02 -3.24
CA VAL A 7 5.55 2.38 -2.69
C VAL A 7 5.42 3.91 -2.74
N ALA A 8 4.52 4.41 -3.59
CA ALA A 8 4.17 5.82 -3.63
C ALA A 8 2.89 6.11 -2.84
N HIS A 9 2.60 7.38 -2.57
CA HIS A 9 1.25 7.83 -2.24
C HIS A 9 0.27 7.55 -3.40
N GLN A 10 -0.94 7.12 -3.07
CA GLN A 10 -1.88 6.54 -4.04
C GLN A 10 -3.25 7.25 -3.97
N PRO A 11 -3.37 8.46 -4.52
CA PRO A 11 -4.66 9.20 -4.50
C PRO A 11 -5.71 8.55 -5.41
N ASN A 12 -5.27 7.76 -6.39
CA ASN A 12 -6.03 6.88 -7.28
C ASN A 12 -5.03 5.92 -7.94
N VAL A 13 -5.50 5.02 -8.81
CA VAL A 13 -4.64 4.02 -9.49
C VAL A 13 -3.63 4.66 -10.45
N LYS A 14 -4.00 5.75 -11.15
CA LYS A 14 -3.22 6.30 -12.27
C LYS A 14 -1.95 7.02 -11.83
N TYR A 15 -2.01 7.83 -10.78
CA TYR A 15 -0.88 8.65 -10.32
C TYR A 15 0.33 7.87 -9.77
N PRO A 16 0.19 6.88 -8.87
CA PRO A 16 1.33 6.11 -8.38
C PRO A 16 1.99 5.30 -9.50
N ILE A 17 1.21 4.74 -10.43
CA ILE A 17 1.76 4.06 -11.63
C ILE A 17 2.55 5.06 -12.49
N LYS A 18 2.00 6.25 -12.73
CA LYS A 18 2.70 7.29 -13.51
C LYS A 18 4.00 7.70 -12.84
N ALA A 19 4.01 7.92 -11.53
CA ALA A 19 5.21 8.26 -10.77
C ALA A 19 6.26 7.13 -10.86
N ALA A 20 5.84 5.88 -10.65
CA ALA A 20 6.72 4.72 -10.76
C ALA A 20 7.37 4.60 -12.15
N LYS A 21 6.58 4.77 -13.22
CA LYS A 21 7.07 4.73 -14.60
C LYS A 21 8.02 5.88 -14.94
N ILE A 22 7.73 7.10 -14.48
CA ILE A 22 8.63 8.26 -14.66
C ILE A 22 9.99 8.00 -13.99
N LEU A 23 9.99 7.35 -12.83
CA LEU A 23 11.20 7.01 -12.09
C LEU A 23 11.89 5.72 -12.59
N GLY A 24 11.34 5.06 -13.61
CA GLY A 24 11.93 3.87 -14.23
C GLY A 24 11.71 2.56 -13.48
N PHE A 25 10.74 2.49 -12.56
CA PHE A 25 10.38 1.24 -11.89
C PHE A 25 9.59 0.32 -12.82
N LYS A 26 9.90 -0.97 -12.75
CA LYS A 26 9.16 -2.04 -13.43
C LYS A 26 7.88 -2.38 -12.68
N GLU A 27 6.95 -3.01 -13.38
CA GLU A 27 5.63 -3.35 -12.88
C GLU A 27 5.68 -4.24 -11.63
N GLU A 28 6.57 -5.23 -11.64
CA GLU A 28 6.79 -6.14 -10.51
C GLU A 28 7.25 -5.42 -9.22
N GLN A 29 7.88 -4.24 -9.35
CA GLN A 29 8.42 -3.48 -8.22
C GLN A 29 7.35 -2.62 -7.54
N TYR A 30 6.34 -2.13 -8.27
CA TYR A 30 5.33 -1.21 -7.71
C TYR A 30 3.94 -1.83 -7.55
N LEU A 31 3.57 -2.85 -8.33
CA LEU A 31 2.25 -3.47 -8.23
C LEU A 31 1.94 -4.04 -6.83
N PRO A 32 2.87 -4.71 -6.14
CA PRO A 32 2.58 -5.22 -4.80
C PRO A 32 2.16 -4.12 -3.81
N GLY A 33 2.71 -2.92 -3.97
CA GLY A 33 2.36 -1.76 -3.15
C GLY A 33 1.05 -1.09 -3.55
N LEU A 34 0.47 -1.38 -4.73
CA LEU A 34 -0.66 -0.65 -5.30
C LEU A 34 -2.01 -1.11 -4.73
N GLN A 35 -2.39 -0.54 -3.59
CA GLN A 35 -3.56 -0.96 -2.81
C GLN A 35 -4.77 -0.03 -2.93
N VAL A 36 -4.62 1.13 -3.58
CA VAL A 36 -5.74 2.05 -3.87
C VAL A 36 -6.85 1.41 -4.73
N ALA A 37 -6.51 0.39 -5.53
CA ALA A 37 -7.48 -0.38 -6.31
C ALA A 37 -8.44 -1.20 -5.42
N ASN A 38 -8.00 -1.56 -4.21
CA ASN A 38 -8.76 -2.40 -3.29
C ASN A 38 -9.47 -1.58 -2.20
N PHE A 39 -8.83 -0.52 -1.69
CA PHE A 39 -9.31 0.22 -0.52
C PHE A 39 -9.69 1.68 -0.81
N GLY A 40 -9.44 2.18 -2.03
CA GLY A 40 -9.52 3.60 -2.32
C GLY A 40 -8.40 4.40 -1.63
N ASN A 41 -8.55 5.73 -1.60
CA ASN A 41 -7.56 6.62 -1.00
C ASN A 41 -7.75 6.73 0.52
N THR A 42 -6.86 6.10 1.28
CA THR A 42 -6.83 6.16 2.76
C THR A 42 -6.00 7.34 3.30
N TYR A 43 -5.72 8.36 2.48
CA TYR A 43 -5.00 9.58 2.84
C TYR A 43 -3.63 9.27 3.46
N SER A 44 -3.38 9.67 4.70
CA SER A 44 -2.14 9.40 5.43
C SER A 44 -1.87 7.90 5.60
N GLY A 45 -2.90 7.05 5.50
CA GLY A 45 -2.78 5.60 5.50
C GLY A 45 -2.37 5.00 4.14
N SER A 46 -2.37 5.78 3.06
CA SER A 46 -2.17 5.26 1.69
C SER A 46 -0.79 4.62 1.51
N SER A 47 0.28 5.33 1.88
CA SER A 47 1.63 4.78 1.80
C SER A 47 1.88 3.65 2.83
N PRO A 48 1.43 3.75 4.10
CA PRO A 48 1.51 2.65 5.06
C PRO A 48 0.82 1.35 4.62
N VAL A 49 -0.38 1.42 4.02
CA VAL A 49 -1.09 0.22 3.51
C VAL A 49 -0.29 -0.43 2.37
N GLY A 50 0.27 0.38 1.45
CA GLY A 50 1.15 -0.13 0.41
C GLY A 50 2.41 -0.80 0.97
N LEU A 51 3.04 -0.20 2.00
CA LEU A 51 4.20 -0.78 2.68
C LEU A 51 3.84 -2.11 3.34
N ALA A 52 2.72 -2.18 4.07
CA ALA A 52 2.27 -3.40 4.71
C ALA A 52 2.07 -4.53 3.69
N SER A 53 1.47 -4.22 2.53
CA SER A 53 1.28 -5.20 1.46
C SER A 53 2.59 -5.71 0.87
N VAL A 54 3.60 -4.85 0.72
CA VAL A 54 4.95 -5.27 0.33
C VAL A 54 5.59 -6.14 1.41
N LEU A 55 5.48 -5.76 2.69
CA LEU A 55 6.04 -6.51 3.82
C LEU A 55 5.37 -7.89 4.01
N ASP A 56 4.15 -8.09 3.52
CA ASP A 56 3.47 -9.39 3.51
C ASP A 56 4.11 -10.38 2.50
N ILE A 57 4.89 -9.91 1.52
CA ILE A 57 5.51 -10.77 0.50
C ILE A 57 7.04 -10.69 0.44
N ALA A 58 7.66 -9.60 0.90
CA ALA A 58 9.08 -9.35 0.77
C ALA A 58 9.97 -10.45 1.38
N LYS A 59 11.11 -10.72 0.77
CA LYS A 59 12.12 -11.66 1.27
C LYS A 59 13.13 -10.91 2.16
N PRO A 60 13.94 -11.62 2.96
CA PRO A 60 15.06 -11.01 3.68
C PRO A 60 15.99 -10.23 2.75
N TYR A 61 16.55 -9.13 3.26
CA TYR A 61 17.54 -8.28 2.60
C TYR A 61 17.09 -7.58 1.32
N GLN A 62 15.78 -7.48 1.08
CA GLN A 62 15.23 -6.70 -0.01
C GLN A 62 15.08 -5.24 0.40
N ARG A 63 15.34 -4.33 -0.55
CA ARG A 63 15.21 -2.89 -0.35
C ARG A 63 13.85 -2.39 -0.80
N ILE A 64 13.18 -1.64 0.06
CA ILE A 64 11.87 -1.02 -0.21
C ILE A 64 12.03 0.49 -0.15
N LEU A 65 11.69 1.19 -1.23
CA LEU A 65 11.58 2.64 -1.25
C LEU A 65 10.12 3.03 -1.06
N LEU A 66 9.82 3.75 0.02
CA LEU A 66 8.53 4.37 0.26
C LEU A 66 8.64 5.88 0.07
N VAL A 67 7.73 6.47 -0.69
CA VAL A 67 7.62 7.93 -0.87
C VAL A 67 6.17 8.35 -0.61
N SER A 68 5.97 9.09 0.48
CA SER A 68 4.68 9.67 0.84
C SER A 68 4.43 10.99 0.11
N TYR A 69 3.21 11.50 0.15
CA TYR A 69 2.88 12.85 -0.29
C TYR A 69 1.70 13.39 0.51
N GLY A 70 1.80 14.64 0.94
CA GLY A 70 0.72 15.39 1.57
C GLY A 70 0.53 16.74 0.87
N SER A 71 -0.71 17.09 0.54
CA SER A 71 -1.04 18.37 -0.09
C SER A 71 -0.75 19.55 0.86
N GLY A 72 -0.19 20.63 0.32
CA GLY A 72 0.24 21.81 1.10
C GLY A 72 1.57 22.46 0.71
N ALA A 73 2.67 21.78 0.35
CA ALA A 73 2.89 20.36 0.11
C ALA A 73 4.21 19.85 0.71
N GLY A 74 4.25 18.55 0.98
CA GLY A 74 5.43 17.84 1.49
C GLY A 74 5.46 16.38 1.04
N SER A 75 6.66 15.79 1.04
CA SER A 75 6.88 14.39 0.68
C SER A 75 8.02 13.84 1.51
N ASP A 76 7.82 12.68 2.11
CA ASP A 76 8.83 11.98 2.89
C ASP A 76 9.24 10.70 2.18
N ALA A 77 10.55 10.49 2.06
CA ALA A 77 11.12 9.30 1.46
C ALA A 77 11.85 8.45 2.51
N TYR A 78 11.56 7.15 2.52
CA TYR A 78 12.18 6.17 3.42
C TYR A 78 12.74 5.01 2.60
N SER A 79 13.98 4.61 2.89
CA SER A 79 14.59 3.41 2.35
C SER A 79 14.73 2.36 3.44
N PHE A 80 13.96 1.29 3.33
CA PHE A 80 14.02 0.15 4.23
C PHE A 80 14.84 -0.99 3.63
N ILE A 81 15.51 -1.76 4.48
CA ILE A 81 16.08 -3.06 4.13
C ILE A 81 15.44 -4.08 5.06
N THR A 82 14.76 -5.08 4.49
CA THR A 82 14.14 -6.14 5.29
C THR A 82 15.21 -7.01 5.95
N THR A 83 14.90 -7.55 7.13
CA THR A 83 15.79 -8.46 7.86
C THR A 83 15.27 -9.90 7.79
N PRO A 84 16.09 -10.91 8.10
CA PRO A 84 15.64 -12.31 8.19
C PRO A 84 14.45 -12.52 9.14
N GLN A 85 14.30 -11.64 10.15
CA GLN A 85 13.19 -11.70 11.09
C GLN A 85 11.82 -11.53 10.42
N ILE A 86 11.76 -11.03 9.17
CA ILE A 86 10.49 -10.86 8.44
C ILE A 86 9.74 -12.19 8.28
N LEU A 87 10.45 -13.31 8.15
CA LEU A 87 9.83 -14.62 7.98
C LEU A 87 9.08 -15.06 9.26
N ASP A 88 9.71 -14.91 10.42
CA ASP A 88 9.08 -15.18 11.72
C ASP A 88 7.92 -14.21 12.00
N LYS A 89 8.13 -12.90 11.79
CA LYS A 89 7.10 -11.89 12.04
C LYS A 89 5.88 -12.10 11.16
N ARG A 90 6.07 -12.50 9.89
CA ARG A 90 4.98 -12.82 8.97
C ARG A 90 4.20 -14.05 9.42
N GLY A 91 4.86 -15.10 9.90
CA GLY A 91 4.19 -16.29 10.44
C GLY A 91 3.24 -15.99 11.62
N ARG A 92 3.50 -14.89 12.35
CA ARG A 92 2.66 -14.41 13.46
C ARG A 92 1.59 -13.39 13.03
N GLN A 93 1.67 -12.87 11.81
CA GLN A 93 0.73 -11.87 11.29
C GLN A 93 -0.53 -12.55 10.75
N LYS A 94 -1.61 -12.49 11.52
CA LYS A 94 -2.92 -13.02 11.11
C LYS A 94 -3.72 -12.05 10.24
N PHE A 95 -3.39 -10.76 10.23
CA PHE A 95 -4.11 -9.69 9.53
C PHE A 95 -3.25 -9.11 8.39
N THR A 96 -2.95 -9.93 7.38
CA THR A 96 -2.29 -9.46 6.16
C THR A 96 -3.22 -8.57 5.34
N VAL A 97 -2.66 -7.74 4.46
CA VAL A 97 -3.45 -6.90 3.54
C VAL A 97 -4.31 -7.77 2.63
N GLN A 98 -3.78 -8.87 2.10
CA GLN A 98 -4.54 -9.81 1.28
C GLN A 98 -5.78 -10.35 2.02
N ARG A 99 -5.63 -10.76 3.29
CA ARG A 99 -6.75 -11.23 4.09
C ARG A 99 -7.83 -10.16 4.29
N GLN A 100 -7.44 -8.88 4.42
CA GLN A 100 -8.41 -7.80 4.52
C GLN A 100 -9.17 -7.56 3.21
N ILE A 101 -8.50 -7.72 2.06
CA ILE A 101 -9.15 -7.66 0.74
C ILE A 101 -10.18 -8.77 0.58
N GLU A 102 -9.83 -9.98 1.01
CA GLU A 102 -10.64 -11.20 0.88
C GLU A 102 -11.57 -11.47 2.07
N SER A 103 -11.68 -10.52 3.01
CA SER A 103 -12.39 -10.74 4.26
C SER A 103 -13.85 -11.15 4.03
N GLU A 104 -14.29 -12.22 4.69
CA GLU A 104 -15.69 -12.67 4.71
C GLU A 104 -16.62 -11.66 5.39
N PHE A 105 -16.07 -10.77 6.21
CA PHE A 105 -16.81 -9.69 6.89
C PHE A 105 -16.96 -8.44 6.03
N LYS A 106 -16.49 -8.45 4.77
CA LYS A 106 -16.63 -7.33 3.84
C LYS A 106 -18.04 -7.33 3.25
N GLU A 107 -18.82 -6.32 3.58
CA GLU A 107 -20.16 -6.12 3.02
C GLU A 107 -20.16 -4.99 1.99
N PHE A 108 -20.73 -5.27 0.82
CA PHE A 108 -20.99 -4.25 -0.19
C PHE A 108 -22.32 -3.56 0.12
N VAL A 109 -22.31 -2.24 0.08
CA VAL A 109 -23.48 -1.42 0.36
C VAL A 109 -23.85 -0.58 -0.86
N ASP A 110 -25.14 -0.29 -1.00
CA ASP A 110 -25.60 0.65 -2.03
C ASP A 110 -25.24 2.10 -1.66
N TYR A 111 -25.45 3.01 -2.60
CA TYR A 111 -25.10 4.41 -2.41
C TYR A 111 -25.89 5.07 -1.26
N ASN A 112 -27.16 4.71 -1.09
CA ASN A 112 -28.02 5.25 -0.04
C ASN A 112 -27.49 4.87 1.35
N THR A 113 -27.11 3.60 1.53
CA THR A 113 -26.53 3.08 2.77
C THR A 113 -25.16 3.68 3.02
N TYR A 114 -24.30 3.77 2.01
CA TYR A 114 -23.00 4.45 2.11
C TYR A 114 -23.15 5.89 2.59
N ARG A 115 -24.08 6.65 2.00
CA ARG A 115 -24.32 8.06 2.34
C ARG A 115 -24.74 8.21 3.79
N LYS A 116 -25.70 7.39 4.26
CA LYS A 116 -26.15 7.35 5.66
C LYS A 116 -24.99 7.10 6.63
N PHE A 117 -24.16 6.09 6.34
CA PHE A 117 -22.97 5.79 7.15
C PHE A 117 -21.97 6.96 7.19
N LYS A 118 -21.80 7.68 6.08
CA LYS A 118 -20.92 8.86 6.02
C LYS A 118 -21.45 10.08 6.78
N GLU A 119 -22.76 10.27 6.78
CA GLU A 119 -23.42 11.36 7.52
C GLU A 119 -23.45 11.08 9.03
N GLY A 120 -23.13 9.85 9.46
CA GLY A 120 -22.98 9.48 10.86
C GLY A 120 -24.21 8.79 11.46
N LEU A 121 -25.07 8.23 10.61
CA LEU A 121 -26.24 7.33 10.80
C LEU A 121 -27.39 7.74 9.87
#